data_AF-A0A0H3A654-F1
#
_entry.id   AF-A0A0H3A654-F1
#
_cell.length_a   1.000
_cell.length_b   1.000
_cell.length_c   1.000
_cell.angle_alpha   90.00
_cell.angle_beta   90.00
_cell.angle_gamma   90.00
#
_symmetry.space_group_name_H-M   'P 1'
#
loop_
_entity.id
_entity.type
_entity.pdbx_description
1 polymer ?
#
loop_
_entity_poly.entity_id
_entity_poly.type
_entity_poly.pdbx_seq_one_letter_code
_entity_poly.pdbx_strand_id
1 'polypeptide(L)'
;MPSKQSPRLTAFYYFAWLVAVVALLGIFAAGGLERPARTTGETPAAKAPAASAAAPSPYMPVTSIPPFDADRADYILLAWSTQGMQMVTDAEPRWTMLPPEAALRAQLVRRGPGPAPVTEGVRITWRVEREHATLEGAPVSGAAGEMKLEQGGSTFAADGIGIMPYRASGGFNAYPTVTVEAHDDEGRLLARTAAVLPVSTEVGCRNCHGGAWKRDGLAGISPATADDVLTVHDRINGTDLVAQAAKAPVECRSCHSGAPEAPAPSLSAALHGWHANYMTDGGAETCASCHPSSPQGATRFMRGLHKAKALDCTRCHGAMEDHALSLLRWEEKAGRKSAARLARELKPRAVSAVDDINPRAPWAMEPDCTGCHDFAQKPATATASAFNKWTASEKDRFSARADDMGNLRCPTCHGAAHAEYPAENPFGRDLDNMPPIQYQQHAKVMGGGNNCSVCHREPLPMEASAHHPVVIRKTIPITLPAGAVLTKPAVLFPHDTHGSMDCGTCHHKGYQEGKQTCATKGCHDRPRPDTIEGLGEVGYFRNAFHGKERGCMTCHLALREKGKAAGPVGCRDCHTPGNNQ
;
A
#
# COMPACT_ATOMS: atom_id res chain seq x y z
N MET A 1 46.13 4.84 49.93
CA MET A 1 46.42 3.47 50.43
C MET A 1 45.10 2.72 50.55
N PRO A 2 44.80 1.73 49.69
CA PRO A 2 43.65 0.85 49.90
C PRO A 2 44.04 -0.33 50.79
N SER A 3 43.27 -0.55 51.86
CA SER A 3 43.46 -1.64 52.81
C SER A 3 42.97 -2.96 52.24
N LYS A 4 43.75 -4.02 52.52
CA LYS A 4 43.49 -5.41 52.15
C LYS A 4 42.28 -5.94 52.92
N GLN A 5 41.18 -6.25 52.23
CA GLN A 5 40.18 -7.18 52.74
C GLN A 5 40.53 -8.61 52.33
N SER A 6 40.32 -9.55 53.24
CA SER A 6 40.86 -10.91 53.22
C SER A 6 40.10 -11.85 52.24
N PRO A 7 40.80 -12.77 51.54
CA PRO A 7 40.20 -13.68 50.55
C PRO A 7 39.35 -14.81 51.16
N ARG A 8 39.06 -14.78 52.46
CA ARG A 8 38.28 -15.82 53.15
C ARG A 8 36.78 -15.52 53.24
N LEU A 9 36.35 -14.26 53.13
CA LEU A 9 34.91 -13.93 53.12
C LEU A 9 34.25 -14.21 51.76
N THR A 10 34.96 -14.00 50.65
CA THR A 10 34.39 -14.14 49.29
C THR A 10 34.06 -15.58 48.91
N ALA A 11 34.82 -16.57 49.42
CA ALA A 11 34.56 -17.98 49.17
C ALA A 11 33.33 -18.50 49.94
N PHE A 12 33.04 -17.95 51.14
CA PHE A 12 31.92 -18.40 51.97
C PHE A 12 30.57 -17.96 51.39
N TYR A 13 30.47 -16.74 50.85
CA TYR A 13 29.25 -16.26 50.18
C TYR A 13 28.98 -16.97 48.86
N TYR A 14 30.02 -17.34 48.11
CA TYR A 14 29.87 -18.10 46.86
C TYR A 14 29.37 -19.53 47.10
N PHE A 15 29.84 -20.18 48.17
CA PHE A 15 29.41 -21.52 48.55
C PHE A 15 27.97 -21.53 49.11
N ALA A 16 27.61 -20.52 49.91
CA ALA A 16 26.24 -20.35 50.42
C ALA A 16 25.22 -20.09 49.29
N TRP A 17 25.63 -19.35 48.24
CA TRP A 17 24.78 -19.09 47.07
C TRP A 17 24.58 -20.36 46.21
N LEU A 18 25.63 -21.17 46.01
CA LEU A 18 25.53 -22.45 45.30
C LEU A 18 24.64 -23.48 46.01
N VAL A 19 24.72 -23.56 47.34
CA VAL A 19 23.85 -24.46 48.14
C VAL A 19 22.38 -24.04 48.07
N ALA A 20 22.08 -22.74 48.06
CA ALA A 20 20.71 -22.23 47.93
C ALA A 20 20.10 -22.52 46.54
N VAL A 21 20.89 -22.40 45.46
CA VAL A 21 20.44 -22.70 44.08
C VAL A 21 20.18 -24.20 43.89
N VAL A 22 21.01 -25.07 44.46
CA VAL A 22 20.81 -26.53 44.39
C VAL A 22 19.62 -27.00 45.24
N ALA A 23 19.38 -26.37 46.39
CA ALA A 23 18.20 -26.66 47.23
C ALA A 23 16.88 -26.23 46.55
N LEU A 24 16.86 -25.10 45.84
CA LEU A 24 15.69 -24.63 45.08
C LEU A 24 15.37 -25.51 43.86
N LEU A 25 16.38 -26.08 43.21
CA LEU A 25 16.18 -27.03 42.10
C LEU A 25 15.71 -28.41 42.59
N GLY A 26 16.04 -28.82 43.81
CA GLY A 26 15.58 -30.08 44.41
C GLY A 26 14.10 -30.09 44.82
N ILE A 27 13.52 -28.94 45.17
CA ILE A 27 12.12 -28.83 45.60
C ILE A 27 11.14 -29.00 44.41
N PHE A 28 11.56 -28.73 43.17
CA PHE A 28 10.75 -28.98 41.97
C PHE A 28 10.79 -30.44 41.48
N ALA A 29 11.71 -31.27 41.99
CA ALA A 29 11.88 -32.65 41.54
C ALA A 29 11.15 -33.71 42.42
N ALA A 30 10.63 -33.33 43.60
CA ALA A 30 10.12 -34.30 44.60
C ALA A 30 8.68 -34.05 45.10
N GLY A 31 7.88 -33.24 44.40
CA GLY A 31 6.48 -32.96 44.76
C GLY A 31 5.48 -33.48 43.73
N GLY A 32 5.29 -34.80 43.67
CA GLY A 32 4.19 -35.41 42.92
C GLY A 32 2.86 -35.23 43.65
N LEU A 33 1.95 -34.45 43.07
CA LEU A 33 0.52 -34.47 43.39
C LEU A 33 -0.21 -35.10 42.20
N GLU A 34 -0.72 -36.30 42.45
CA GLU A 34 -1.36 -37.19 41.49
C GLU A 34 -2.58 -36.53 40.84
N ARG A 35 -2.61 -36.52 39.50
CA ARG A 35 -3.83 -36.33 38.70
C ARG A 35 -4.21 -37.70 38.13
N PRO A 36 -5.50 -38.10 38.17
CA PRO A 36 -5.91 -39.45 37.83
C PRO A 36 -5.65 -39.77 36.36
N ALA A 37 -5.21 -41.01 36.12
CA ALA A 37 -4.95 -41.58 34.82
C ALA A 37 -6.19 -41.50 33.92
N ARG A 38 -6.10 -40.74 32.83
CA ARG A 38 -7.03 -40.86 31.71
C ARG A 38 -6.47 -41.88 30.73
N THR A 39 -7.18 -42.97 30.64
CA THR A 39 -7.02 -44.07 29.68
C THR A 39 -6.80 -43.53 28.26
N THR A 40 -5.78 -44.07 27.59
CA THR A 40 -5.59 -43.96 26.14
C THR A 40 -6.68 -44.77 25.44
N GLY A 41 -7.90 -44.23 25.44
CA GLY A 41 -8.90 -44.56 24.45
C GLY A 41 -8.68 -43.62 23.27
N GLU A 42 -8.42 -44.19 22.09
CA GLU A 42 -8.54 -43.51 20.82
C GLU A 42 -9.92 -42.84 20.75
N THR A 43 -9.95 -41.56 21.08
CA THR A 43 -11.01 -40.67 20.64
C THR A 43 -10.53 -40.18 19.28
N PRO A 44 -11.34 -40.34 18.21
CA PRO A 44 -10.92 -39.94 16.88
C PRO A 44 -10.52 -38.47 16.98
N ALA A 45 -9.33 -38.14 16.47
CA ALA A 45 -8.86 -36.78 16.35
C ALA A 45 -10.06 -35.93 15.93
N ALA A 46 -10.55 -35.07 16.83
CA ALA A 46 -11.49 -34.04 16.45
C ALA A 46 -10.75 -33.30 15.36
N LYS A 47 -11.21 -33.48 14.12
CA LYS A 47 -10.67 -32.81 12.95
C LYS A 47 -10.44 -31.38 13.40
N ALA A 48 -9.18 -30.93 13.36
CA ALA A 48 -8.91 -29.50 13.28
C ALA A 48 -9.99 -28.95 12.34
N PRO A 49 -10.80 -27.96 12.77
CA PRO A 49 -11.88 -27.46 11.93
C PRO A 49 -11.24 -27.25 10.57
N ALA A 50 -11.69 -28.07 9.60
CA ALA A 50 -11.04 -28.18 8.32
C ALA A 50 -10.79 -26.76 7.89
N ALA A 51 -9.51 -26.39 7.71
CA ALA A 51 -9.08 -25.05 7.37
C ALA A 51 -10.15 -24.51 6.44
N SER A 52 -10.97 -23.58 6.96
CA SER A 52 -12.18 -23.14 6.27
C SER A 52 -11.74 -22.94 4.85
N ALA A 53 -12.27 -23.77 3.94
CA ALA A 53 -11.78 -23.85 2.59
C ALA A 53 -11.70 -22.40 2.14
N ALA A 54 -10.47 -21.91 1.94
CA ALA A 54 -10.25 -20.50 1.65
C ALA A 54 -11.27 -20.19 0.56
N ALA A 55 -12.21 -19.30 0.87
CA ALA A 55 -13.34 -19.03 0.00
C ALA A 55 -12.75 -18.94 -1.42
N PRO A 56 -13.30 -19.68 -2.40
CA PRO A 56 -12.71 -19.77 -3.73
C PRO A 56 -12.36 -18.34 -4.12
N SER A 57 -11.07 -18.09 -4.32
CA SER A 57 -10.65 -16.71 -4.49
C SER A 57 -11.51 -16.10 -5.58
N PRO A 58 -12.08 -14.91 -5.37
CA PRO A 58 -12.81 -14.21 -6.41
C PRO A 58 -11.88 -13.73 -7.53
N TYR A 59 -10.70 -14.35 -7.71
CA TYR A 59 -9.77 -14.22 -8.83
C TYR A 59 -10.50 -14.50 -10.13
N MET A 60 -11.27 -13.52 -10.58
CA MET A 60 -11.61 -13.40 -11.99
C MET A 60 -10.33 -12.94 -12.68
N PRO A 61 -9.81 -13.68 -13.67
CA PRO A 61 -8.74 -13.17 -14.51
C PRO A 61 -9.19 -11.82 -15.06
N VAL A 62 -8.28 -10.85 -14.99
CA VAL A 62 -8.50 -9.50 -15.52
C VAL A 62 -8.59 -9.63 -17.04
N THR A 63 -9.79 -9.86 -17.56
CA THR A 63 -10.11 -9.79 -19.00
C THR A 63 -10.20 -8.33 -19.48
N SER A 64 -9.84 -7.34 -18.63
CA SER A 64 -10.13 -5.92 -18.80
C SER A 64 -8.93 -5.02 -19.05
N ILE A 65 -7.70 -5.56 -19.24
CA ILE A 65 -6.57 -4.71 -19.69
C ILE A 65 -6.74 -4.47 -21.18
N PRO A 66 -7.01 -3.23 -21.64
CA PRO A 66 -7.20 -2.97 -23.06
C PRO A 66 -5.93 -3.28 -23.86
N PRO A 67 -6.06 -3.72 -25.12
CA PRO A 67 -4.90 -3.96 -25.97
C PRO A 67 -4.17 -2.63 -26.27
N PHE A 68 -2.86 -2.73 -26.47
CA PHE A 68 -2.02 -1.60 -26.89
C PHE A 68 -1.02 -2.06 -27.94
N ASP A 69 -1.05 -1.40 -29.09
CA ASP A 69 -0.06 -1.56 -30.16
C ASP A 69 0.95 -0.43 -30.06
N ALA A 70 2.11 -0.72 -29.47
CA ALA A 70 3.14 0.28 -29.21
C ALA A 70 3.70 0.90 -30.50
N ASP A 71 3.62 0.22 -31.64
CA ASP A 71 4.14 0.72 -32.91
C ASP A 71 3.14 1.68 -33.55
N ARG A 72 1.84 1.38 -33.48
CA ARG A 72 0.79 2.16 -34.17
C ARG A 72 0.08 3.20 -33.32
N ALA A 73 0.04 3.06 -32.00
CA ALA A 73 -0.77 3.93 -31.16
C ALA A 73 -0.16 5.33 -31.00
N ASP A 74 -0.87 6.38 -31.38
CA ASP A 74 -0.39 7.76 -31.23
C ASP A 74 -0.61 8.34 -29.84
N TYR A 75 -1.44 7.70 -29.02
CA TYR A 75 -1.85 8.20 -27.71
C TYR A 75 -1.71 7.13 -26.63
N ILE A 76 -1.49 7.60 -25.39
CA ILE A 76 -1.73 6.82 -24.19
C ILE A 76 -2.74 7.57 -23.32
N LEU A 77 -3.60 6.81 -22.65
CA LEU A 77 -4.57 7.33 -21.69
C LEU A 77 -4.31 6.69 -20.33
N LEU A 78 -4.12 7.49 -19.31
CA LEU A 78 -3.81 7.04 -17.96
C LEU A 78 -4.89 7.54 -17.01
N ALA A 79 -5.37 6.68 -16.11
CA ALA A 79 -6.44 7.00 -15.18
C ALA A 79 -6.13 6.46 -13.78
N TRP A 80 -6.55 7.20 -12.75
CA TRP A 80 -6.28 6.86 -11.35
C TRP A 80 -7.35 7.41 -10.41
N SER A 81 -7.51 6.76 -9.26
CA SER A 81 -8.29 7.31 -8.14
C SER A 81 -7.46 8.32 -7.34
N THR A 82 -8.08 9.37 -6.82
CA THR A 82 -7.34 10.46 -6.14
C THR A 82 -6.84 10.08 -4.73
N GLN A 83 -7.49 9.13 -4.06
CA GLN A 83 -7.17 8.72 -2.67
C GLN A 83 -6.54 7.33 -2.56
N GLY A 84 -6.50 6.55 -3.65
CA GLY A 84 -6.04 5.16 -3.67
C GLY A 84 -6.99 4.14 -3.06
N MET A 85 -7.86 4.57 -2.13
CA MET A 85 -9.00 3.83 -1.59
C MET A 85 -9.94 4.79 -0.87
N GLN A 86 -11.16 4.92 -1.37
CA GLN A 86 -12.20 5.71 -0.73
C GLN A 86 -12.77 4.92 0.46
N MET A 87 -12.75 5.53 1.64
CA MET A 87 -13.41 4.97 2.81
C MET A 87 -14.85 5.49 2.88
N VAL A 88 -15.81 4.61 3.07
CA VAL A 88 -17.23 4.95 3.16
C VAL A 88 -17.86 4.25 4.36
N THR A 89 -18.79 4.91 5.04
CA THR A 89 -19.56 4.32 6.14
C THR A 89 -20.95 3.96 5.65
N ASP A 90 -21.48 2.83 6.09
CA ASP A 90 -22.84 2.37 5.78
C ASP A 90 -23.67 2.26 7.08
N ALA A 91 -23.60 3.29 7.92
CA ALA A 91 -24.26 3.35 9.22
C ALA A 91 -25.72 3.84 9.16
N GLU A 92 -26.21 4.15 7.96
CA GLU A 92 -27.57 4.59 7.72
C GLU A 92 -28.59 3.53 8.19
N PRO A 93 -29.73 3.98 8.76
CA PRO A 93 -30.22 5.36 8.80
C PRO A 93 -29.74 6.20 10.00
N ARG A 94 -28.76 5.75 10.80
CA ARG A 94 -28.42 6.45 12.06
C ARG A 94 -27.65 7.74 11.81
N TRP A 95 -26.55 7.64 11.09
CA TRP A 95 -25.63 8.74 10.86
C TRP A 95 -24.80 8.48 9.61
N THR A 96 -24.13 9.53 9.16
CA THR A 96 -23.28 9.44 7.99
C THR A 96 -22.14 10.47 7.98
N MET A 97 -21.08 10.13 7.26
CA MET A 97 -19.89 10.97 7.05
C MET A 97 -19.80 11.54 5.61
N LEU A 98 -20.92 11.55 4.87
CA LEU A 98 -21.05 11.90 3.45
C LEU A 98 -20.33 13.19 2.98
N PRO A 99 -20.04 13.33 1.67
CA PRO A 99 -20.32 12.32 0.63
C PRO A 99 -19.28 11.17 0.57
N PRO A 100 -19.72 9.93 0.28
CA PRO A 100 -18.89 8.74 0.10
C PRO A 100 -18.55 8.60 -1.39
N GLU A 101 -18.06 9.68 -2.00
CA GLU A 101 -17.96 9.77 -3.44
C GLU A 101 -16.54 9.50 -3.89
N ALA A 102 -16.38 8.47 -4.71
CA ALA A 102 -15.11 8.19 -5.34
C ALA A 102 -14.84 9.24 -6.44
N ALA A 103 -13.58 9.61 -6.60
CA ALA A 103 -13.12 10.53 -7.62
C ALA A 103 -12.09 9.86 -8.51
N LEU A 104 -12.27 10.04 -9.82
CA LEU A 104 -11.41 9.54 -10.88
C LEU A 104 -10.76 10.72 -11.61
N ARG A 105 -9.49 10.55 -11.98
CA ARG A 105 -8.75 11.46 -12.83
C ARG A 105 -8.19 10.70 -14.02
N ALA A 106 -8.04 11.40 -15.14
CA ALA A 106 -7.40 10.86 -16.32
C ALA A 106 -6.57 11.92 -17.06
N GLN A 107 -5.51 11.48 -17.72
CA GLN A 107 -4.67 12.31 -18.57
C GLN A 107 -4.43 11.58 -19.90
N LEU A 108 -4.81 12.22 -21.00
CA LEU A 108 -4.50 11.78 -22.36
C LEU A 108 -3.19 12.42 -22.79
N VAL A 109 -2.24 11.62 -23.25
CA VAL A 109 -0.93 12.07 -23.71
C VAL A 109 -0.72 11.64 -25.15
N ARG A 110 -0.41 12.60 -26.03
CA ARG A 110 0.05 12.30 -27.38
C ARG A 110 1.51 11.90 -27.34
N ARG A 111 1.84 10.75 -27.92
CA ARG A 111 3.19 10.22 -28.04
C ARG A 111 3.94 10.97 -29.15
N GLY A 112 5.25 11.11 -29.02
CA GLY A 112 6.05 11.85 -29.99
C GLY A 112 7.46 12.16 -29.49
N PRO A 113 8.22 13.03 -30.18
CA PRO A 113 9.53 13.50 -29.73
C PRO A 113 9.44 14.26 -28.40
N GLY A 114 8.46 15.16 -28.32
CA GLY A 114 7.99 15.81 -27.10
C GLY A 114 6.55 15.38 -26.80
N PRO A 115 6.34 14.31 -26.01
CA PRO A 115 5.02 13.90 -25.58
C PRO A 115 4.36 15.02 -24.78
N ALA A 116 3.08 15.27 -25.05
CA ALA A 116 2.34 16.36 -24.45
C ALA A 116 0.92 15.92 -24.08
N PRO A 117 0.36 16.45 -22.98
CA PRO A 117 -1.05 16.25 -22.68
C PRO A 117 -1.94 16.84 -23.78
N VAL A 118 -3.09 16.21 -23.99
CA VAL A 118 -4.09 16.64 -24.97
C VAL A 118 -5.37 17.00 -24.24
N THR A 119 -5.81 18.26 -24.40
CA THR A 119 -6.95 18.83 -23.69
C THR A 119 -8.02 19.39 -24.62
N GLU A 120 -7.71 19.60 -25.90
CA GLU A 120 -8.59 20.20 -26.90
C GLU A 120 -9.01 19.15 -27.94
N GLY A 121 -10.22 19.32 -28.50
CA GLY A 121 -10.77 18.43 -29.53
C GLY A 121 -10.92 16.98 -29.09
N VAL A 122 -11.10 16.76 -27.77
CA VAL A 122 -11.21 15.43 -27.18
C VAL A 122 -12.32 15.35 -26.16
N ARG A 123 -13.03 14.22 -26.16
CA ARG A 123 -14.02 13.83 -25.17
C ARG A 123 -13.50 12.62 -24.39
N ILE A 124 -13.44 12.72 -23.07
CA ILE A 124 -13.06 11.59 -22.21
C ILE A 124 -14.28 11.07 -21.45
N THR A 125 -14.57 9.78 -21.57
CA THR A 125 -15.67 9.10 -20.90
C THR A 125 -15.16 8.01 -19.97
N TRP A 126 -15.95 7.69 -18.95
CA TRP A 126 -15.69 6.57 -18.04
C TRP A 126 -16.91 5.66 -17.94
N ARG A 127 -16.68 4.39 -17.60
CA ARG A 127 -17.73 3.39 -17.35
C ARG A 127 -17.29 2.41 -16.27
N VAL A 128 -18.15 2.14 -15.29
CA VAL A 128 -17.97 1.04 -14.33
C VAL A 128 -18.30 -0.28 -15.01
N GLU A 129 -17.33 -1.20 -15.04
CA GLU A 129 -17.38 -2.42 -15.87
C GLU A 129 -18.31 -3.52 -15.35
N ARG A 130 -18.51 -3.61 -14.04
CA ARG A 130 -19.25 -4.70 -13.40
C ARG A 130 -20.22 -4.18 -12.36
N GLU A 131 -21.23 -5.00 -12.07
CA GLU A 131 -22.25 -4.71 -11.05
C GLU A 131 -21.64 -4.45 -9.68
N HIS A 132 -21.84 -3.22 -9.21
CA HIS A 132 -21.68 -2.80 -7.82
C HIS A 132 -23.01 -2.19 -7.38
N ALA A 133 -23.22 -2.03 -6.08
CA ALA A 133 -24.41 -1.43 -5.51
C ALA A 133 -24.14 0.03 -5.08
N THR A 134 -25.20 0.83 -5.00
CA THR A 134 -25.22 2.08 -4.23
C THR A 134 -25.39 1.75 -2.74
N LEU A 135 -25.36 2.79 -1.89
CA LEU A 135 -25.64 2.66 -0.46
C LEU A 135 -27.05 2.08 -0.21
N GLU A 136 -28.02 2.46 -1.03
CA GLU A 136 -29.41 1.99 -1.01
C GLU A 136 -29.58 0.57 -1.58
N GLY A 137 -28.50 -0.03 -2.08
CA GLY A 137 -28.52 -1.37 -2.66
C GLY A 137 -28.94 -1.41 -4.13
N ALA A 138 -29.16 -0.27 -4.78
CA ALA A 138 -29.49 -0.20 -6.21
C ALA A 138 -28.26 -0.56 -7.07
N PRO A 139 -28.41 -1.28 -8.19
CA PRO A 139 -27.28 -1.60 -9.05
C PRO A 139 -26.73 -0.33 -9.73
N VAL A 140 -25.41 -0.15 -9.67
CA VAL A 140 -24.61 0.89 -10.35
C VAL A 140 -24.04 0.35 -11.69
N SER A 141 -24.46 -0.85 -12.11
CA SER A 141 -24.01 -1.51 -13.33
C SER A 141 -24.07 -0.58 -14.53
N GLY A 142 -22.92 -0.35 -15.17
CA GLY A 142 -22.84 0.47 -16.37
C GLY A 142 -22.95 1.98 -16.12
N ALA A 143 -22.89 2.44 -14.86
CA ALA A 143 -22.71 3.85 -14.54
C ALA A 143 -21.54 4.39 -15.36
N ALA A 144 -21.82 5.46 -16.09
CA ALA A 144 -20.92 6.05 -17.04
C ALA A 144 -21.16 7.55 -17.09
N GLY A 145 -20.14 8.29 -17.48
CA GLY A 145 -20.22 9.73 -17.60
C GLY A 145 -19.08 10.29 -18.42
N GLU A 146 -19.17 11.57 -18.67
CA GLU A 146 -18.10 12.36 -19.28
C GLU A 146 -17.25 12.98 -18.18
N MET A 147 -15.93 12.97 -18.38
CA MET A 147 -14.98 13.64 -17.49
C MET A 147 -14.82 15.10 -17.90
N LYS A 148 -14.74 16.00 -16.92
CA LYS A 148 -14.57 17.45 -17.16
C LYS A 148 -13.11 17.84 -17.06
N LEU A 149 -12.62 18.65 -17.98
CA LEU A 149 -11.26 19.21 -17.87
C LEU A 149 -11.15 20.10 -16.62
N GLU A 150 -10.14 19.85 -15.79
CA GLU A 150 -9.85 20.70 -14.63
C GLU A 150 -9.34 22.07 -15.08
N GLN A 151 -9.83 23.14 -14.44
CA GLN A 151 -9.48 24.51 -14.82
C GLN A 151 -7.97 24.74 -14.77
N GLY A 152 -7.42 25.26 -15.88
CA GLY A 152 -5.98 25.56 -16.00
C GLY A 152 -5.07 24.33 -15.94
N GLY A 153 -5.63 23.13 -16.06
CA GLY A 153 -4.91 21.86 -15.96
C GLY A 153 -4.92 21.06 -17.26
N SER A 154 -4.31 19.88 -17.17
CA SER A 154 -4.20 18.89 -18.23
C SER A 154 -4.84 17.55 -17.85
N THR A 155 -5.71 17.59 -16.84
CA THR A 155 -6.34 16.43 -16.22
C THR A 155 -7.84 16.53 -16.40
N PHE A 156 -8.47 15.42 -16.75
CA PHE A 156 -9.92 15.28 -16.78
C PHE A 156 -10.41 14.64 -15.49
N ALA A 157 -11.53 15.12 -14.96
CA ALA A 157 -12.08 14.76 -13.66
C ALA A 157 -13.49 14.17 -13.78
N ALA A 158 -13.72 13.07 -13.06
CA ALA A 158 -15.04 12.59 -12.71
C ALA A 158 -15.11 12.48 -11.19
N ASP A 159 -15.77 13.45 -10.57
CA ASP A 159 -16.05 13.47 -9.14
C ASP A 159 -17.47 12.90 -8.90
N GLY A 160 -17.80 12.59 -7.66
CA GLY A 160 -19.17 12.23 -7.33
C GLY A 160 -19.60 10.82 -7.72
N ILE A 161 -18.64 9.90 -7.93
CA ILE A 161 -18.98 8.54 -8.36
C ILE A 161 -19.47 7.74 -7.13
N GLY A 162 -20.79 7.68 -6.96
CA GLY A 162 -21.44 6.92 -5.90
C GLY A 162 -21.31 5.41 -6.11
N ILE A 163 -20.42 4.78 -5.36
CA ILE A 163 -20.15 3.34 -5.45
C ILE A 163 -19.88 2.75 -4.07
N MET A 164 -20.38 1.55 -3.82
CA MET A 164 -20.11 0.77 -2.60
C MET A 164 -19.29 -0.48 -2.92
N PRO A 165 -18.58 -1.05 -1.94
CA PRO A 165 -17.81 -2.29 -2.13
C PRO A 165 -18.69 -3.55 -2.20
N TYR A 166 -20.00 -3.39 -2.39
CA TYR A 166 -20.96 -4.48 -2.43
C TYR A 166 -21.43 -4.69 -3.85
N ARG A 167 -21.66 -5.94 -4.25
CA ARG A 167 -22.34 -6.26 -5.52
C ARG A 167 -23.84 -6.35 -5.29
N ALA A 168 -24.66 -5.99 -6.28
CA ALA A 168 -26.11 -6.16 -6.14
C ALA A 168 -26.51 -7.65 -6.08
N SER A 169 -25.75 -8.52 -6.76
CA SER A 169 -25.82 -9.98 -6.61
C SER A 169 -25.37 -10.54 -5.25
N GLY A 170 -24.91 -9.67 -4.33
CA GLY A 170 -24.25 -10.06 -3.09
C GLY A 170 -22.74 -10.30 -3.23
N GLY A 171 -22.04 -10.20 -2.11
CA GLY A 171 -20.58 -10.30 -2.02
C GLY A 171 -19.86 -8.96 -1.95
N PHE A 172 -18.57 -9.03 -1.60
CA PHE A 172 -17.70 -7.89 -1.35
C PHE A 172 -16.62 -7.76 -2.43
N ASN A 173 -16.45 -6.55 -2.98
CA ASN A 173 -15.38 -6.19 -3.88
C ASN A 173 -14.91 -4.76 -3.58
N ALA A 174 -13.75 -4.65 -2.94
CA ALA A 174 -13.14 -3.34 -2.64
C ALA A 174 -12.48 -2.67 -3.86
N TYR A 175 -12.39 -3.37 -4.99
CA TYR A 175 -11.71 -2.89 -6.19
C TYR A 175 -12.61 -2.96 -7.43
N PRO A 176 -13.68 -2.14 -7.49
CA PRO A 176 -14.37 -1.88 -8.74
C PRO A 176 -13.40 -1.44 -9.83
N THR A 177 -13.66 -1.83 -11.07
CA THR A 177 -12.87 -1.44 -12.23
C THR A 177 -13.66 -0.51 -13.12
N VAL A 178 -13.00 0.50 -13.65
CA VAL A 178 -13.54 1.46 -14.62
C VAL A 178 -12.76 1.38 -15.92
N THR A 179 -13.46 1.42 -17.04
CA THR A 179 -12.87 1.72 -18.35
C THR A 179 -12.95 3.21 -18.59
N VAL A 180 -11.88 3.77 -19.16
CA VAL A 180 -11.82 5.17 -19.58
C VAL A 180 -11.45 5.21 -21.06
N GLU A 181 -12.15 6.02 -21.83
CA GLU A 181 -11.95 6.16 -23.27
C GLU A 181 -11.79 7.64 -23.64
N ALA A 182 -10.86 7.91 -24.55
CA ALA A 182 -10.71 9.21 -25.18
C ALA A 182 -11.13 9.12 -26.65
N HIS A 183 -12.00 10.02 -27.07
CA HIS A 183 -12.45 10.15 -28.45
C HIS A 183 -12.13 11.55 -28.97
N ASP A 184 -11.92 11.70 -30.28
CA ASP A 184 -11.90 13.02 -30.91
C ASP A 184 -13.31 13.56 -31.17
N ASP A 185 -13.39 14.77 -31.73
CA ASP A 185 -14.65 15.45 -32.06
C ASP A 185 -15.50 14.68 -33.09
N GLU A 186 -14.86 13.90 -33.98
CA GLU A 186 -15.53 13.01 -34.93
C GLU A 186 -15.99 11.69 -34.30
N GLY A 187 -15.68 11.44 -33.03
CA GLY A 187 -16.05 10.23 -32.29
C GLY A 187 -15.15 9.03 -32.55
N ARG A 188 -13.97 9.20 -33.14
CA ARG A 188 -12.97 8.14 -33.29
C ARG A 188 -12.26 7.90 -31.96
N LEU A 189 -12.08 6.63 -31.59
CA LEU A 189 -11.36 6.24 -30.39
C LEU A 189 -9.85 6.53 -30.56
N LEU A 190 -9.32 7.41 -29.72
CA LEU A 190 -7.89 7.76 -29.67
C LEU A 190 -7.11 6.80 -28.76
N ALA A 191 -7.66 6.51 -27.57
CA ALA A 191 -7.07 5.61 -26.59
C ALA A 191 -8.13 5.08 -25.61
N ARG A 192 -7.88 3.89 -25.07
CA ARG A 192 -8.69 3.26 -24.01
C ARG A 192 -7.75 2.74 -22.92
N THR A 193 -8.12 2.91 -21.66
CA THR A 193 -7.43 2.31 -20.50
C THR A 193 -8.44 1.76 -19.50
N ALA A 194 -7.95 0.99 -18.53
CA ALA A 194 -8.73 0.61 -17.36
C ALA A 194 -7.97 0.97 -16.07
N ALA A 195 -8.72 1.26 -15.01
CA ALA A 195 -8.19 1.56 -13.69
C ALA A 195 -9.11 0.99 -12.61
N VAL A 196 -8.60 0.85 -11.39
CA VAL A 196 -9.46 0.58 -10.22
C VAL A 196 -10.02 1.88 -9.65
N LEU A 197 -11.23 1.80 -9.11
CA LEU A 197 -11.90 2.85 -8.34
C LEU A 197 -12.19 2.31 -6.93
N PRO A 198 -11.15 2.18 -6.07
CA PRO A 198 -11.25 1.36 -4.88
C PRO A 198 -12.09 2.04 -3.80
N VAL A 199 -12.95 1.26 -3.16
CA VAL A 199 -13.87 1.72 -2.11
C VAL A 199 -14.00 0.66 -1.03
N SER A 200 -14.17 1.05 0.24
CA SER A 200 -14.35 0.10 1.34
C SER A 200 -15.17 0.63 2.50
N THR A 201 -15.99 -0.26 3.06
CA THR A 201 -16.76 -0.11 4.31
C THR A 201 -16.14 -0.86 5.48
N GLU A 202 -14.91 -1.37 5.34
CA GLU A 202 -14.16 -2.04 6.41
C GLU A 202 -13.61 -1.00 7.40
N VAL A 203 -14.53 -0.21 7.98
CA VAL A 203 -14.26 0.82 9.00
C VAL A 203 -14.45 0.21 10.38
N GLY A 204 -13.38 0.18 11.16
CA GLY A 204 -13.28 -0.63 12.37
C GLY A 204 -13.98 -0.10 13.63
N CYS A 205 -14.98 0.78 13.54
CA CYS A 205 -15.68 1.35 14.70
C CYS A 205 -16.16 0.29 15.71
N ARG A 206 -16.59 -0.88 15.20
CA ARG A 206 -17.05 -2.03 16.00
C ARG A 206 -16.01 -2.59 16.97
N ASN A 207 -14.73 -2.31 16.77
CA ASN A 207 -13.66 -2.80 17.64
C ASN A 207 -13.77 -2.22 19.06
N CYS A 208 -14.43 -1.07 19.22
CA CYS A 208 -14.68 -0.43 20.52
C CYS A 208 -16.17 -0.15 20.78
N HIS A 209 -16.94 0.18 19.74
CA HIS A 209 -18.38 0.48 19.84
C HIS A 209 -19.28 -0.76 19.80
N GLY A 210 -18.69 -1.97 19.90
CA GLY A 210 -19.41 -3.23 19.90
C GLY A 210 -20.08 -3.58 18.56
N GLY A 211 -20.86 -4.65 18.56
CA GLY A 211 -21.55 -5.16 17.37
C GLY A 211 -20.69 -6.06 16.46
N ALA A 212 -21.38 -6.77 15.56
CA ALA A 212 -20.76 -7.55 14.49
C ALA A 212 -20.48 -6.66 13.27
N TRP A 213 -19.77 -7.19 12.27
CA TRP A 213 -19.77 -6.58 10.94
C TRP A 213 -21.17 -6.64 10.33
N LYS A 214 -21.60 -5.57 9.65
CA LYS A 214 -22.94 -5.50 9.02
C LYS A 214 -23.12 -6.53 7.91
N ARG A 215 -22.06 -6.81 7.13
CA ARG A 215 -22.10 -7.68 5.95
C ARG A 215 -21.13 -8.84 6.11
N ASP A 216 -21.67 -10.05 6.11
CA ASP A 216 -20.95 -11.33 5.96
C ASP A 216 -19.75 -11.53 6.90
N GLY A 217 -19.78 -10.91 8.09
CA GLY A 217 -18.64 -10.96 9.01
C GLY A 217 -17.38 -10.26 8.50
N LEU A 218 -17.49 -9.41 7.46
CA LEU A 218 -16.36 -8.89 6.69
C LEU A 218 -16.21 -7.37 6.79
N ALA A 219 -17.30 -6.63 6.61
CA ALA A 219 -17.26 -5.17 6.52
C ALA A 219 -18.61 -4.53 6.94
N GLY A 220 -18.59 -3.20 7.07
CA GLY A 220 -19.76 -2.37 7.31
C GLY A 220 -20.16 -2.21 8.78
N ILE A 221 -20.82 -1.11 9.09
CA ILE A 221 -21.18 -0.68 10.45
C ILE A 221 -22.56 -1.23 10.81
N SER A 222 -22.62 -2.11 11.81
CA SER A 222 -23.91 -2.67 12.25
C SER A 222 -24.79 -1.61 12.94
N PRO A 223 -26.12 -1.79 12.98
CA PRO A 223 -27.00 -0.92 13.74
C PRO A 223 -26.58 -0.75 15.21
N ALA A 224 -26.15 -1.85 15.87
CA ALA A 224 -25.67 -1.79 17.25
C ALA A 224 -24.43 -0.92 17.40
N THR A 225 -23.45 -1.05 16.49
CA THR A 225 -22.26 -0.19 16.45
C THR A 225 -22.65 1.27 16.19
N ALA A 226 -23.57 1.51 15.25
CA ALA A 226 -24.00 2.85 14.88
C ALA A 226 -24.75 3.55 16.04
N ASP A 227 -25.60 2.82 16.75
CA ASP A 227 -26.38 3.30 17.90
C ASP A 227 -25.46 3.62 19.09
N ASP A 228 -24.43 2.79 19.34
CA ASP A 228 -23.45 3.04 20.40
C ASP A 228 -22.60 4.29 20.12
N VAL A 229 -22.18 4.52 18.86
CA VAL A 229 -21.46 5.75 18.48
C VAL A 229 -22.24 7.01 18.86
N LEU A 230 -23.53 7.07 18.55
CA LEU A 230 -24.37 8.22 18.91
C LEU A 230 -24.59 8.32 20.42
N THR A 231 -24.82 7.19 21.09
CA THR A 231 -25.02 7.14 22.56
C THR A 231 -23.78 7.67 23.30
N VAL A 232 -22.60 7.27 22.85
CA VAL A 232 -21.32 7.74 23.40
C VAL A 232 -21.13 9.23 23.11
N HIS A 233 -21.48 9.68 21.91
CA HIS A 233 -21.40 11.10 21.55
C HIS A 233 -22.30 11.97 22.45
N ASP A 234 -23.55 11.57 22.64
CA ASP A 234 -24.52 12.24 23.52
C ASP A 234 -24.00 12.30 24.96
N ARG A 235 -23.51 11.18 25.49
CA ARG A 235 -22.95 11.09 26.84
C ARG A 235 -21.76 12.03 27.05
N ILE A 236 -20.84 12.12 26.09
CA ILE A 236 -19.58 12.85 26.25
C ILE A 236 -19.75 14.34 25.94
N ASN A 237 -20.55 14.68 24.92
CA ASN A 237 -20.68 16.03 24.40
C ASN A 237 -21.98 16.72 24.80
N GLY A 238 -22.89 16.03 25.48
CA GLY A 238 -24.19 16.57 25.89
C GLY A 238 -25.14 16.86 24.73
N THR A 239 -25.01 16.09 23.64
CA THR A 239 -25.90 16.18 22.47
C THR A 239 -27.13 15.27 22.63
N ASP A 240 -28.08 15.37 21.70
CA ASP A 240 -29.29 14.55 21.60
C ASP A 240 -29.38 13.78 20.26
N LEU A 241 -28.23 13.41 19.69
CA LEU A 241 -28.10 12.79 18.37
C LEU A 241 -28.84 11.46 18.27
N VAL A 242 -28.97 10.68 19.34
CA VAL A 242 -29.79 9.46 19.33
C VAL A 242 -31.25 9.80 19.02
N ALA A 243 -31.78 10.87 19.61
CA ALA A 243 -33.15 11.31 19.34
C ALA A 243 -33.30 11.95 17.95
N GLN A 244 -32.27 12.64 17.46
CA GLN A 244 -32.25 13.19 16.10
C GLN A 244 -32.23 12.10 15.03
N ALA A 245 -31.41 11.05 15.22
CA ALA A 245 -31.26 9.91 14.32
C ALA A 245 -32.56 9.12 14.10
N ALA A 246 -33.54 9.24 15.01
CA ALA A 246 -34.86 8.65 14.83
C ALA A 246 -35.70 9.35 13.74
N LYS A 247 -35.33 10.57 13.34
CA LYS A 247 -36.03 11.38 12.33
C LYS A 247 -35.30 11.41 10.99
N ALA A 248 -33.99 11.59 11.03
CA ALA A 248 -33.12 11.62 9.86
C ALA A 248 -31.69 11.23 10.26
N PRO A 249 -30.87 10.68 9.34
CA PRO A 249 -29.47 10.39 9.63
C PRO A 249 -28.72 11.64 10.10
N VAL A 250 -27.96 11.51 11.19
CA VAL A 250 -27.08 12.58 11.65
C VAL A 250 -25.89 12.73 10.69
N GLU A 251 -25.77 13.89 10.05
CA GLU A 251 -24.63 14.19 9.18
C GLU A 251 -23.46 14.75 10.02
N CYS A 252 -22.45 13.94 10.30
CA CYS A 252 -21.37 14.32 11.22
C CYS A 252 -20.64 15.60 10.78
N ARG A 253 -20.50 15.81 9.46
CA ARG A 253 -19.83 16.99 8.88
C ARG A 253 -20.63 18.28 9.00
N SER A 254 -21.92 18.24 9.31
CA SER A 254 -22.72 19.46 9.54
C SER A 254 -22.17 20.28 10.71
N CYS A 255 -21.75 19.60 11.79
CA CYS A 255 -21.07 20.21 12.93
C CYS A 255 -19.53 20.18 12.79
N HIS A 256 -18.99 19.12 12.20
CA HIS A 256 -17.54 18.91 12.06
C HIS A 256 -16.99 19.27 10.67
N SER A 257 -17.47 20.38 10.09
CA SER A 257 -17.16 20.76 8.71
C SER A 257 -15.69 21.11 8.48
N GLY A 258 -15.01 21.63 9.51
CA GLY A 258 -13.66 22.18 9.40
C GLY A 258 -13.60 23.57 8.76
N ALA A 259 -14.76 24.17 8.43
CA ALA A 259 -14.84 25.54 7.92
C ALA A 259 -14.26 26.53 8.94
N PRO A 260 -13.57 27.61 8.53
CA PRO A 260 -12.86 28.52 9.44
C PRO A 260 -13.69 29.02 10.63
N GLU A 261 -14.97 29.30 10.40
CA GLU A 261 -15.95 29.77 11.39
C GLU A 261 -16.57 28.65 12.25
N ALA A 262 -16.34 27.37 11.90
CA ALA A 262 -16.91 26.24 12.63
C ALA A 262 -16.29 26.15 14.04
N PRO A 263 -17.12 26.14 15.11
CA PRO A 263 -16.64 26.15 16.49
C PRO A 263 -16.06 24.80 16.92
N ALA A 264 -16.44 23.71 16.25
CA ALA A 264 -15.93 22.37 16.49
C ALA A 264 -14.73 22.06 15.57
N PRO A 265 -13.78 21.21 16.00
CA PRO A 265 -12.71 20.73 15.14
C PRO A 265 -13.29 20.01 13.93
N SER A 266 -12.56 20.01 12.81
CA SER A 266 -12.92 19.18 11.65
C SER A 266 -13.12 17.71 12.05
N LEU A 267 -13.89 16.96 11.24
CA LEU A 267 -14.22 15.56 11.54
C LEU A 267 -12.97 14.70 11.75
N SER A 268 -11.94 14.93 10.95
CA SER A 268 -10.65 14.24 11.10
C SER A 268 -9.98 14.58 12.43
N ALA A 269 -9.88 15.87 12.78
CA ALA A 269 -9.23 16.28 14.02
C ALA A 269 -10.02 15.83 15.27
N ALA A 270 -11.35 15.85 15.22
CA ALA A 270 -12.20 15.40 16.32
C ALA A 270 -12.07 13.89 16.56
N LEU A 271 -12.17 13.07 15.51
CA LEU A 271 -12.06 11.61 15.61
C LEU A 271 -10.67 11.18 16.07
N HIS A 272 -9.60 11.67 15.43
CA HIS A 272 -8.24 11.30 15.80
C HIS A 272 -7.87 11.86 17.17
N GLY A 273 -8.20 13.12 17.45
CA GLY A 273 -7.88 13.78 18.71
C GLY A 273 -8.53 13.12 19.93
N TRP A 274 -9.77 12.64 19.80
CA TRP A 274 -10.42 11.88 20.87
C TRP A 274 -9.79 10.50 21.05
N HIS A 275 -9.73 9.69 19.99
CA HIS A 275 -9.28 8.29 20.10
C HIS A 275 -7.81 8.14 20.46
N ALA A 276 -6.94 9.09 20.06
CA ALA A 276 -5.52 9.05 20.38
C ALA A 276 -5.26 8.98 21.90
N ASN A 277 -6.14 9.55 22.73
CA ASN A 277 -6.02 9.53 24.18
C ASN A 277 -6.23 8.13 24.81
N TYR A 278 -6.71 7.15 24.02
CA TYR A 278 -6.98 5.78 24.46
C TYR A 278 -6.13 4.74 23.72
N MET A 279 -5.31 5.17 22.76
CA MET A 279 -4.62 4.30 21.81
C MET A 279 -3.15 4.69 21.64
N THR A 280 -2.52 5.13 22.73
CA THR A 280 -1.11 5.53 22.73
C THR A 280 -0.18 4.32 22.61
N ASP A 281 1.08 4.59 22.27
CA ASP A 281 2.21 3.66 22.19
C ASP A 281 2.12 2.55 21.12
N GLY A 282 0.99 2.43 20.41
CA GLY A 282 0.80 1.45 19.32
C GLY A 282 1.39 1.87 17.97
N GLY A 283 1.69 0.91 17.11
CA GLY A 283 2.22 1.11 15.75
C GLY A 283 1.12 1.30 14.69
N ALA A 284 1.38 0.84 13.47
CA ALA A 284 0.44 0.95 12.35
C ALA A 284 -0.86 0.14 12.56
N GLU A 285 -0.85 -0.85 13.44
CA GLU A 285 -2.04 -1.61 13.87
C GLU A 285 -3.09 -0.72 14.56
N THR A 286 -2.65 0.36 15.21
CA THR A 286 -3.58 1.36 15.76
C THR A 286 -4.37 2.03 14.65
N CYS A 287 -3.73 2.35 13.52
CA CYS A 287 -4.42 2.91 12.36
C CYS A 287 -5.38 1.87 11.74
N ALA A 288 -4.94 0.61 11.65
CA ALA A 288 -5.74 -0.50 11.14
C ALA A 288 -6.93 -0.89 12.02
N SER A 289 -7.00 -0.37 13.25
CA SER A 289 -8.15 -0.57 14.13
C SER A 289 -9.37 0.24 13.69
N CYS A 290 -9.18 1.26 12.85
CA CYS A 290 -10.25 2.08 12.30
C CYS A 290 -10.27 2.07 10.76
N HIS A 291 -9.10 2.09 10.13
CA HIS A 291 -8.97 2.11 8.68
C HIS A 291 -8.91 0.70 8.07
N PRO A 292 -9.31 0.53 6.80
CA PRO A 292 -9.33 -0.75 6.10
C PRO A 292 -7.93 -1.26 5.69
N SER A 293 -6.93 -1.08 6.56
CA SER A 293 -5.50 -1.31 6.32
C SER A 293 -4.93 -2.54 7.01
N SER A 294 -5.76 -3.32 7.72
CA SER A 294 -5.32 -4.57 8.35
C SER A 294 -4.67 -5.48 7.30
N PRO A 295 -3.49 -6.08 7.57
CA PRO A 295 -2.86 -7.04 6.66
C PRO A 295 -3.72 -8.28 6.42
N GLN A 296 -4.56 -8.65 7.40
CA GLN A 296 -5.53 -9.73 7.33
C GLN A 296 -6.91 -9.26 6.86
N GLY A 297 -7.10 -7.94 6.71
CA GLY A 297 -8.33 -7.33 6.23
C GLY A 297 -8.67 -7.73 4.80
N ALA A 298 -9.94 -7.58 4.46
CA ALA A 298 -10.46 -7.89 3.13
C ALA A 298 -9.93 -6.89 2.09
N THR A 299 -9.79 -5.64 2.51
CA THR A 299 -9.46 -4.51 1.65
C THR A 299 -7.96 -4.38 1.41
N ARG A 300 -7.13 -4.39 2.47
CA ARG A 300 -5.68 -4.11 2.41
C ARG A 300 -5.36 -2.76 1.74
N PHE A 301 -5.92 -1.68 2.29
CA PHE A 301 -5.81 -0.29 1.84
C PHE A 301 -4.45 0.08 1.22
N MET A 302 -3.39 0.02 2.03
CA MET A 302 -2.03 0.28 1.59
C MET A 302 -1.51 -0.95 0.87
N ARG A 303 -1.11 -0.79 -0.38
CA ARG A 303 -0.70 -1.88 -1.27
C ARG A 303 0.35 -1.51 -2.30
N GLY A 304 0.76 -0.24 -2.36
CA GLY A 304 1.80 0.24 -3.26
C GLY A 304 3.21 -0.20 -2.88
N LEU A 305 4.18 0.23 -3.69
CA LEU A 305 5.60 -0.10 -3.57
C LEU A 305 6.17 0.23 -2.17
N HIS A 306 5.71 1.30 -1.53
CA HIS A 306 6.19 1.66 -0.18
C HIS A 306 5.90 0.56 0.85
N LYS A 307 4.73 -0.07 0.80
CA LYS A 307 4.42 -1.23 1.65
C LYS A 307 5.29 -2.44 1.32
N ALA A 308 5.54 -2.70 0.03
CA ALA A 308 6.46 -3.77 -0.39
C ALA A 308 7.90 -3.53 0.09
N LYS A 309 8.23 -2.29 0.48
CA LYS A 309 9.47 -1.92 1.17
C LYS A 309 9.33 -1.84 2.69
N ALA A 310 8.28 -2.43 3.27
CA ALA A 310 8.04 -2.46 4.72
C ALA A 310 7.92 -1.08 5.37
N LEU A 311 7.50 -0.06 4.60
CA LEU A 311 7.00 1.19 5.17
C LEU A 311 5.53 1.03 5.54
N ASP A 312 5.13 1.62 6.66
CA ASP A 312 3.76 1.62 7.16
C ASP A 312 3.23 3.07 7.32
N CYS A 313 1.98 3.19 7.76
CA CYS A 313 1.29 4.47 7.92
C CYS A 313 2.07 5.46 8.79
N THR A 314 2.76 4.98 9.83
CA THR A 314 3.44 5.82 10.82
C THR A 314 4.69 6.50 10.26
N ARG A 315 5.28 5.94 9.19
CA ARG A 315 6.42 6.54 8.47
C ARG A 315 6.04 7.78 7.67
N CYS A 316 4.78 7.94 7.31
CA CYS A 316 4.30 9.10 6.56
C CYS A 316 3.46 10.03 7.43
N HIS A 317 2.52 9.48 8.20
CA HIS A 317 1.53 10.24 8.96
C HIS A 317 1.86 10.39 10.45
N GLY A 318 2.87 9.66 10.96
CA GLY A 318 3.21 9.61 12.38
C GLY A 318 2.43 8.52 13.13
N ALA A 319 2.83 8.24 14.37
CA ALA A 319 2.01 7.44 15.27
C ALA A 319 0.66 8.15 15.56
N MET A 320 -0.29 7.46 16.19
CA MET A 320 -1.64 8.02 16.42
C MET A 320 -1.60 9.36 17.18
N GLU A 321 -0.71 9.48 18.17
CA GLU A 321 -0.51 10.70 18.95
C GLU A 321 0.08 11.82 18.10
N ASP A 322 1.12 11.52 17.33
CA ASP A 322 1.77 12.47 16.43
C ASP A 322 0.79 12.99 15.36
N HIS A 323 0.00 12.08 14.78
CA HIS A 323 -1.02 12.38 13.78
C HIS A 323 -2.11 13.27 14.36
N ALA A 324 -2.65 12.90 15.53
CA ALA A 324 -3.67 13.67 16.22
C ALA A 324 -3.14 15.06 16.61
N LEU A 325 -1.94 15.16 17.17
CA LEU A 325 -1.31 16.43 17.52
C LEU A 325 -1.12 17.34 16.29
N SER A 326 -0.71 16.78 15.16
CA SER A 326 -0.54 17.55 13.91
C SER A 326 -1.86 18.21 13.46
N LEU A 327 -2.97 17.49 13.59
CA LEU A 327 -4.31 18.02 13.30
C LEU A 327 -4.77 19.01 14.37
N LEU A 328 -4.67 18.66 15.65
CA LEU A 328 -5.15 19.49 16.76
C LEU A 328 -4.40 20.83 16.85
N ARG A 329 -3.09 20.86 16.59
CA ARG A 329 -2.33 22.13 16.53
C ARG A 329 -2.80 23.03 15.38
N TRP A 330 -3.25 22.46 14.26
CA TRP A 330 -3.86 23.24 13.18
C TRP A 330 -5.19 23.86 13.63
N GLU A 331 -6.05 23.07 14.24
CA GLU A 331 -7.36 23.50 14.74
C GLU A 331 -7.24 24.55 15.87
N GLU A 332 -6.25 24.40 16.75
CA GLU A 332 -5.95 25.35 17.82
C GLU A 332 -5.50 26.71 17.24
N LYS A 333 -4.62 26.71 16.22
CA LYS A 333 -4.23 27.93 15.50
C LYS A 333 -5.41 28.60 14.80
N ALA A 334 -6.40 27.81 14.38
CA ALA A 334 -7.67 28.30 13.83
C ALA A 334 -8.67 28.79 14.92
N GLY A 335 -8.28 28.78 16.21
CA GLY A 335 -9.08 29.32 17.31
C GLY A 335 -10.07 28.33 17.95
N ARG A 336 -10.03 27.05 17.59
CA ARG A 336 -10.98 26.05 18.09
C ARG A 336 -10.54 25.50 19.45
N LYS A 337 -11.13 26.05 20.51
CA LYS A 337 -10.75 25.82 21.92
C LYS A 337 -10.75 24.34 22.34
N SER A 338 -11.63 23.52 21.77
CA SER A 338 -11.70 22.09 22.09
C SER A 338 -10.47 21.31 21.62
N ALA A 339 -9.72 21.82 20.62
CA ALA A 339 -8.51 21.17 20.14
C ALA A 339 -7.41 21.11 21.22
N ALA A 340 -7.17 22.22 21.93
CA ALA A 340 -6.23 22.27 23.05
C ALA A 340 -6.64 21.31 24.19
N ARG A 341 -7.95 21.11 24.41
CA ARG A 341 -8.45 20.15 25.40
C ARG A 341 -8.11 18.71 25.00
N LEU A 342 -8.29 18.34 23.73
CA LEU A 342 -8.00 17.01 23.21
C LEU A 342 -6.49 16.71 23.16
N ALA A 343 -5.66 17.73 22.96
CA ALA A 343 -4.20 17.60 22.86
C ALA A 343 -3.49 17.47 24.22
N ARG A 344 -4.16 17.86 25.32
CA ARG A 344 -3.53 18.10 26.64
C ARG A 344 -2.67 16.96 27.17
N GLU A 345 -3.14 15.73 27.02
CA GLU A 345 -2.48 14.53 27.58
C GLU A 345 -1.68 13.75 26.53
N LEU A 346 -1.72 14.19 25.26
CA LEU A 346 -1.00 13.53 24.17
C LEU A 346 0.47 13.93 24.19
N LYS A 347 1.35 12.94 24.04
CA LYS A 347 2.79 13.14 23.93
C LYS A 347 3.25 12.69 22.54
N PRO A 348 4.05 13.50 21.84
CA PRO A 348 4.60 13.09 20.56
C PRO A 348 5.59 11.95 20.74
N ARG A 349 5.76 11.16 19.69
CA ARG A 349 6.65 10.00 19.64
C ARG A 349 7.76 10.16 18.63
N ALA A 350 7.50 10.85 17.53
CA ALA A 350 8.48 11.09 16.49
C ALA A 350 9.36 12.33 16.75
N VAL A 351 8.95 13.22 17.65
CA VAL A 351 9.68 14.44 18.03
C VAL A 351 9.73 14.61 19.56
N SER A 352 10.64 15.47 20.05
CA SER A 352 10.90 15.64 21.48
C SER A 352 9.79 16.37 22.25
N ALA A 353 9.13 17.34 21.62
CA ALA A 353 8.12 18.16 22.27
C ALA A 353 6.93 18.43 21.34
N VAL A 354 5.77 18.72 21.93
CA VAL A 354 4.56 19.08 21.16
C VAL A 354 4.82 20.29 20.26
N ASP A 355 5.68 21.22 20.70
CA ASP A 355 6.05 22.39 19.92
C ASP A 355 6.81 22.07 18.64
N ASP A 356 7.45 20.90 18.56
CA ASP A 356 8.16 20.41 17.38
C ASP A 356 7.21 19.77 16.33
N ILE A 357 5.92 19.59 16.66
CA ILE A 357 4.92 19.04 15.73
C ILE A 357 4.44 20.11 14.75
N ASN A 358 4.77 20.00 13.48
CA ASN A 358 4.24 20.87 12.45
C ASN A 358 2.72 20.67 12.29
N PRO A 359 1.90 21.71 12.48
CA PRO A 359 0.46 21.59 12.29
C PRO A 359 0.13 21.34 10.82
N ARG A 360 -0.92 20.58 10.56
CA ARG A 360 -1.40 20.31 9.20
C ARG A 360 -2.91 20.42 9.09
N ALA A 361 -3.38 21.04 8.02
CA ALA A 361 -4.78 21.01 7.65
C ALA A 361 -5.15 19.59 7.15
N PRO A 362 -6.19 18.94 7.67
CA PRO A 362 -6.63 17.64 7.18
C PRO A 362 -7.03 17.75 5.70
N TRP A 363 -6.72 16.70 4.94
CA TRP A 363 -6.88 16.66 3.50
C TRP A 363 -5.94 17.64 2.80
N ALA A 364 -5.94 18.94 3.11
CA ALA A 364 -5.16 19.94 2.37
C ALA A 364 -3.64 19.78 2.46
N MET A 365 -3.13 19.40 3.63
CA MET A 365 -1.70 19.21 3.89
C MET A 365 -1.43 17.73 4.21
N GLU A 366 -0.82 17.04 3.25
CA GLU A 366 -0.53 15.60 3.31
C GLU A 366 0.98 15.35 3.34
N PRO A 367 1.45 14.12 3.67
CA PRO A 367 2.88 13.80 3.67
C PRO A 367 3.55 14.16 2.32
N ASP A 368 4.60 14.97 2.37
CA ASP A 368 5.33 15.38 1.17
C ASP A 368 6.36 14.30 0.80
N CYS A 369 6.34 13.85 -0.47
CA CYS A 369 7.28 12.84 -0.97
C CYS A 369 8.74 13.29 -0.85
N THR A 370 9.00 14.60 -0.95
CA THR A 370 10.33 15.21 -0.78
C THR A 370 10.86 15.07 0.64
N GLY A 371 9.99 14.71 1.60
CA GLY A 371 10.39 14.37 2.96
C GLY A 371 11.31 13.15 3.05
N CYS A 372 11.24 12.25 2.08
CA CYS A 372 12.14 11.10 1.93
C CYS A 372 12.97 11.17 0.65
N HIS A 373 12.40 11.66 -0.44
CA HIS A 373 12.99 11.64 -1.77
C HIS A 373 13.70 12.97 -2.08
N ASP A 374 15.04 12.96 -2.05
CA ASP A 374 15.87 14.09 -2.49
C ASP A 374 16.16 14.06 -4.01
N PHE A 375 15.73 13.00 -4.68
CA PHE A 375 15.94 12.71 -6.11
C PHE A 375 17.41 12.59 -6.55
N ALA A 376 18.35 12.61 -5.60
CA ALA A 376 19.77 12.35 -5.83
C ALA A 376 20.13 10.92 -5.44
N GLN A 377 19.55 10.41 -4.36
CA GLN A 377 19.81 9.09 -3.84
C GLN A 377 18.52 8.35 -3.48
N LYS A 378 18.63 7.02 -3.42
CA LYS A 378 17.53 6.20 -2.95
C LYS A 378 17.36 6.39 -1.44
N PRO A 379 16.15 6.66 -0.93
CA PRO A 379 15.92 6.77 0.50
C PRO A 379 16.25 5.46 1.22
N ALA A 380 16.94 5.56 2.36
CA ALA A 380 17.20 4.42 3.22
C ALA A 380 15.92 4.02 3.95
N THR A 381 15.33 2.88 3.57
CA THR A 381 14.05 2.39 4.14
C THR A 381 14.02 2.34 5.66
N ALA A 382 15.15 2.06 6.31
CA ALA A 382 15.24 1.96 7.77
C ALA A 382 15.02 3.32 8.49
N THR A 383 15.31 4.43 7.82
CA THR A 383 15.27 5.79 8.42
C THR A 383 14.36 6.75 7.68
N ALA A 384 13.88 6.39 6.48
CA ALA A 384 12.99 7.20 5.68
C ALA A 384 11.69 7.51 6.44
N SER A 385 11.37 8.79 6.57
CA SER A 385 10.14 9.28 7.19
C SER A 385 9.72 10.60 6.55
N ALA A 386 8.47 10.66 6.12
CA ALA A 386 7.80 11.89 5.66
C ALA A 386 6.99 12.53 6.79
N PHE A 387 6.96 11.92 7.99
CA PHE A 387 6.30 12.52 9.13
C PHE A 387 6.85 13.93 9.40
N ASN A 388 5.95 14.83 9.80
CA ASN A 388 6.23 16.24 10.10
C ASN A 388 6.62 17.08 8.89
N LYS A 389 6.55 16.53 7.67
CA LYS A 389 6.88 17.21 6.41
C LYS A 389 5.64 17.20 5.53
N TRP A 390 4.91 18.31 5.55
CA TRP A 390 3.61 18.42 4.91
C TRP A 390 3.69 19.23 3.64
N THR A 391 2.88 18.87 2.66
CA THR A 391 2.63 19.71 1.50
C THR A 391 1.99 21.03 1.95
N ALA A 392 2.27 22.12 1.23
CA ALA A 392 1.74 23.43 1.60
C ALA A 392 0.22 23.55 1.34
N SER A 393 -0.27 22.88 0.30
CA SER A 393 -1.68 22.95 -0.11
C SER A 393 -2.11 21.77 -0.98
N GLU A 394 -3.38 21.79 -1.39
CA GLU A 394 -4.00 20.76 -2.22
C GLU A 394 -3.30 20.52 -3.56
N LYS A 395 -2.81 21.58 -4.21
CA LYS A 395 -2.06 21.51 -5.48
C LYS A 395 -0.68 20.86 -5.32
N ASP A 396 -0.14 20.84 -4.10
CA ASP A 396 1.20 20.34 -3.82
C ASP A 396 1.18 18.86 -3.43
N ARG A 397 -0.01 18.28 -3.21
CA ARG A 397 -0.23 16.85 -2.94
C ARG A 397 0.30 16.00 -4.10
N PHE A 398 0.80 14.81 -3.79
CA PHE A 398 1.17 13.81 -4.79
C PHE A 398 0.09 13.57 -5.85
N SER A 399 -1.20 13.58 -5.48
CA SER A 399 -2.32 13.35 -6.39
C SER A 399 -2.60 14.48 -7.39
N ALA A 400 -2.04 15.67 -7.17
CA ALA A 400 -2.28 16.88 -7.97
C ALA A 400 -1.00 17.51 -8.56
N ARG A 401 0.15 17.31 -7.92
CA ARG A 401 1.44 17.87 -8.34
C ARG A 401 1.82 17.38 -9.74
N ALA A 402 2.41 18.27 -10.52
CA ALA A 402 3.01 17.95 -11.80
C ALA A 402 4.51 17.62 -11.66
N ASP A 403 5.04 16.98 -12.69
CA ASP A 403 6.48 16.87 -12.92
C ASP A 403 7.14 18.25 -13.13
N ASP A 404 8.47 18.29 -13.18
CA ASP A 404 9.26 19.52 -13.34
C ASP A 404 9.00 20.23 -14.69
N MET A 405 8.49 19.48 -15.68
CA MET A 405 8.06 20.01 -16.97
C MET A 405 6.65 20.61 -16.93
N GLY A 406 5.87 20.37 -15.87
CA GLY A 406 4.49 20.80 -15.74
C GLY A 406 3.48 20.02 -16.59
N ASN A 407 3.91 18.97 -17.29
CA ASN A 407 3.12 18.25 -18.28
C ASN A 407 2.36 17.07 -17.66
N LEU A 408 3.05 16.25 -16.85
CA LEU A 408 2.49 15.01 -16.34
C LEU A 408 2.19 15.12 -14.85
N ARG A 409 1.04 14.61 -14.42
CA ARG A 409 0.74 14.48 -12.99
C ARG A 409 1.52 13.30 -12.42
N CYS A 410 2.00 13.40 -11.18
CA CYS A 410 2.75 12.29 -10.57
C CYS A 410 2.03 10.92 -10.65
N PRO A 411 0.69 10.82 -10.44
CA PRO A 411 -0.01 9.55 -10.54
C PRO A 411 -0.08 8.97 -11.95
N THR A 412 0.07 9.80 -12.99
CA THR A 412 0.22 9.35 -14.39
C THR A 412 1.38 8.35 -14.49
N CYS A 413 2.49 8.61 -13.79
CA CYS A 413 3.67 7.75 -13.82
C CYS A 413 3.70 6.76 -12.66
N HIS A 414 3.30 7.18 -11.47
CA HIS A 414 3.52 6.45 -10.23
C HIS A 414 2.32 5.61 -9.78
N GLY A 415 1.12 5.82 -10.33
CA GLY A 415 -0.13 5.24 -9.82
C GLY A 415 -0.76 6.08 -8.70
N ALA A 416 -1.90 5.62 -8.17
CA ALA A 416 -2.61 6.33 -7.12
C ALA A 416 -1.84 6.30 -5.78
N ALA A 417 -2.08 7.31 -4.93
CA ALA A 417 -1.53 7.33 -3.55
C ALA A 417 -1.86 6.02 -2.82
N HIS A 418 -0.93 5.48 -2.03
CA HIS A 418 -1.06 4.18 -1.34
C HIS A 418 -1.13 2.93 -2.24
N ALA A 419 -1.11 3.12 -3.57
CA ALA A 419 -1.16 2.08 -4.59
C ALA A 419 -0.11 2.35 -5.69
N GLU A 420 1.04 2.89 -5.30
CA GLU A 420 2.11 3.24 -6.23
C GLU A 420 2.72 1.99 -6.88
N TYR A 421 3.07 2.07 -8.16
CA TYR A 421 3.57 0.92 -8.92
C TYR A 421 4.96 0.44 -8.47
N PRO A 422 5.20 -0.90 -8.47
CA PRO A 422 4.20 -1.97 -8.52
C PRO A 422 3.33 -2.00 -7.27
N ALA A 423 2.02 -2.15 -7.47
CA ALA A 423 1.07 -2.40 -6.39
C ALA A 423 0.74 -3.89 -6.24
N GLU A 424 0.55 -4.36 -5.01
CA GLU A 424 0.21 -5.76 -4.70
C GLU A 424 -1.26 -5.88 -4.26
N ASN A 425 -2.16 -6.13 -5.21
CA ASN A 425 -3.59 -6.20 -4.93
C ASN A 425 -4.06 -7.61 -4.52
N PRO A 426 -4.81 -7.75 -3.41
CA PRO A 426 -5.34 -9.05 -2.96
C PRO A 426 -6.35 -9.72 -3.90
N PHE A 427 -7.05 -8.95 -4.74
CA PHE A 427 -8.10 -9.44 -5.65
C PHE A 427 -7.56 -9.80 -7.04
N GLY A 428 -6.30 -9.47 -7.34
CA GLY A 428 -5.68 -9.82 -8.61
C GLY A 428 -4.38 -9.05 -8.85
N ARG A 429 -3.32 -9.78 -9.22
CA ARG A 429 -1.96 -9.25 -9.41
C ARG A 429 -1.91 -7.96 -10.24
N ASP A 430 -2.68 -7.92 -11.34
CA ASP A 430 -2.58 -6.85 -12.33
C ASP A 430 -3.66 -5.77 -12.16
N LEU A 431 -4.52 -5.84 -11.13
CA LEU A 431 -5.67 -4.93 -10.98
C LEU A 431 -5.26 -3.46 -10.84
N ASP A 432 -4.37 -3.14 -9.92
CA ASP A 432 -3.83 -1.77 -9.82
C ASP A 432 -2.87 -1.48 -10.96
N ASN A 433 -2.16 -2.49 -11.43
CA ASN A 433 -1.10 -2.37 -12.42
C ASN A 433 -1.63 -2.40 -13.88
N MET A 434 -2.93 -2.22 -14.12
CA MET A 434 -3.48 -2.33 -15.48
C MET A 434 -2.80 -1.36 -16.46
N PRO A 435 -2.65 -0.05 -16.16
CA PRO A 435 -1.97 0.85 -17.09
C PRO A 435 -0.52 0.47 -17.41
N PRO A 436 0.38 0.22 -16.43
CA PRO A 436 1.75 -0.16 -16.77
C PRO A 436 1.83 -1.53 -17.45
N ILE A 437 0.94 -2.49 -17.12
CA ILE A 437 0.88 -3.76 -17.85
C ILE A 437 0.38 -3.57 -19.29
N GLN A 438 -0.59 -2.69 -19.52
CA GLN A 438 -1.09 -2.35 -20.86
C GLN A 438 0.03 -1.76 -21.73
N TYR A 439 0.67 -0.71 -21.25
CA TYR A 439 1.54 0.12 -22.08
C TYR A 439 3.02 -0.31 -22.08
N GLN A 440 3.48 -0.98 -21.02
CA GLN A 440 4.88 -1.37 -20.85
C GLN A 440 5.09 -2.87 -20.69
N GLN A 441 4.00 -3.65 -20.56
CA GLN A 441 4.03 -5.10 -20.33
C GLN A 441 4.70 -5.54 -19.01
N HIS A 442 4.97 -4.61 -18.10
CA HIS A 442 5.51 -4.87 -16.77
C HIS A 442 4.94 -3.87 -15.73
N ALA A 443 4.78 -4.29 -14.48
CA ALA A 443 4.21 -3.48 -13.41
C ALA A 443 5.25 -2.53 -12.78
N LYS A 444 5.77 -1.57 -13.54
CA LYS A 444 6.65 -0.51 -13.00
C LYS A 444 6.03 0.85 -13.24
N VAL A 445 6.55 1.87 -12.56
CA VAL A 445 6.26 3.27 -12.90
C VAL A 445 6.43 3.49 -14.42
N MET A 446 5.62 4.36 -15.01
CA MET A 446 5.69 4.64 -16.45
C MET A 446 7.08 5.17 -16.81
N GLY A 447 7.73 4.57 -17.81
CA GLY A 447 9.13 4.84 -18.18
C GLY A 447 10.17 4.09 -17.34
N GLY A 448 9.74 3.39 -16.29
CA GLY A 448 10.63 2.64 -15.40
C GLY A 448 11.31 1.46 -16.10
N GLY A 449 12.61 1.28 -15.87
CA GLY A 449 13.40 0.28 -16.59
C GLY A 449 13.85 0.75 -17.97
N ASN A 450 14.04 2.06 -18.14
CA ASN A 450 14.48 2.71 -19.38
C ASN A 450 13.46 2.61 -20.52
N ASN A 451 12.19 2.36 -20.21
CA ASN A 451 11.14 2.22 -21.23
C ASN A 451 10.50 3.58 -21.58
N CYS A 452 11.33 4.60 -21.84
CA CYS A 452 10.88 5.94 -22.21
C CYS A 452 10.04 5.95 -23.50
N SER A 453 10.22 4.93 -24.36
CA SER A 453 9.51 4.76 -25.62
C SER A 453 8.00 4.53 -25.48
N VAL A 454 7.53 4.28 -24.24
CA VAL A 454 6.11 4.27 -23.91
C VAL A 454 5.44 5.60 -24.29
N CYS A 455 6.13 6.73 -24.07
CA CYS A 455 5.67 8.06 -24.45
C CYS A 455 6.45 8.61 -25.64
N HIS A 456 7.78 8.44 -25.64
CA HIS A 456 8.66 9.06 -26.62
C HIS A 456 8.79 8.21 -27.89
N ARG A 457 8.59 8.81 -29.05
CA ARG A 457 8.73 8.11 -30.34
C ARG A 457 10.11 8.24 -30.96
N GLU A 458 10.98 9.07 -30.38
CA GLU A 458 12.36 9.27 -30.81
C GLU A 458 13.34 8.80 -29.73
N PRO A 459 14.57 8.38 -30.11
CA PRO A 459 15.61 8.03 -29.16
C PRO A 459 15.92 9.21 -28.22
N LEU A 460 15.96 8.94 -26.92
CA LEU A 460 16.38 9.90 -25.90
C LEU A 460 17.74 9.50 -25.33
N PRO A 461 18.58 10.47 -24.91
CA PRO A 461 19.72 10.17 -24.07
C PRO A 461 19.22 9.61 -22.73
N MET A 462 19.48 8.34 -22.48
CA MET A 462 18.94 7.57 -21.33
C MET A 462 19.58 7.94 -19.98
N GLU A 463 20.37 9.01 -19.94
CA GLU A 463 21.25 9.38 -18.83
C GLU A 463 20.60 10.40 -17.87
N ALA A 464 19.53 11.08 -18.30
CA ALA A 464 18.80 12.05 -17.50
C ALA A 464 17.33 12.14 -17.92
N SER A 465 16.46 12.43 -16.94
CA SER A 465 15.03 12.67 -17.15
C SER A 465 14.74 14.16 -17.02
N ALA A 466 14.03 14.72 -18.00
CA ALA A 466 13.55 16.10 -17.94
C ALA A 466 12.33 16.27 -17.01
N HIS A 467 11.62 15.18 -16.71
CA HIS A 467 10.42 15.20 -15.86
C HIS A 467 10.73 15.41 -14.37
N HIS A 468 11.84 14.86 -13.92
CA HIS A 468 12.51 15.13 -12.64
C HIS A 468 13.75 14.23 -12.58
N PRO A 469 14.74 14.53 -11.73
CA PRO A 469 15.89 13.65 -11.56
C PRO A 469 15.46 12.23 -11.19
N VAL A 470 15.99 11.24 -11.92
CA VAL A 470 15.74 9.82 -11.67
C VAL A 470 17.04 9.17 -11.22
N VAL A 471 16.96 8.39 -10.15
CA VAL A 471 18.11 7.62 -9.66
C VAL A 471 18.31 6.41 -10.57
N ILE A 472 19.15 6.55 -11.59
CA ILE A 472 19.51 5.47 -12.51
C ILE A 472 20.41 4.47 -11.77
N ARG A 473 19.99 3.20 -11.72
CA ARG A 473 20.79 2.14 -11.11
C ARG A 473 21.79 1.58 -12.09
N LYS A 474 23.00 1.32 -11.60
CA LYS A 474 23.96 0.50 -12.33
C LYS A 474 23.48 -0.96 -12.31
N THR A 475 23.11 -1.46 -13.48
CA THR A 475 22.71 -2.86 -13.66
C THR A 475 23.69 -3.58 -14.56
N ILE A 476 23.93 -4.85 -14.28
CA ILE A 476 24.74 -5.73 -15.11
C ILE A 476 23.82 -6.76 -15.77
N PRO A 477 23.85 -6.96 -17.10
CA PRO A 477 23.10 -8.03 -17.73
C PRO A 477 23.61 -9.39 -17.25
N ILE A 478 22.70 -10.32 -16.98
CA ILE A 478 23.08 -11.69 -16.65
C ILE A 478 23.69 -12.36 -17.88
N THR A 479 24.96 -12.77 -17.80
CA THR A 479 25.65 -13.48 -18.89
C THR A 479 25.05 -14.87 -19.12
N LEU A 480 24.70 -15.15 -20.37
CA LEU A 480 24.14 -16.43 -20.79
C LEU A 480 25.23 -17.43 -21.20
N PRO A 481 24.99 -18.74 -21.05
CA PRO A 481 25.86 -19.75 -21.63
C PRO A 481 25.78 -19.74 -23.16
N ALA A 482 26.87 -20.15 -23.82
CA ALA A 482 26.93 -20.25 -25.27
C ALA A 482 25.83 -21.20 -25.80
N GLY A 483 25.12 -20.78 -26.85
CA GLY A 483 24.01 -21.55 -27.44
C GLY A 483 22.68 -21.47 -26.67
N ALA A 484 22.60 -20.68 -25.59
CA ALA A 484 21.34 -20.46 -24.89
C ALA A 484 20.37 -19.61 -25.73
N VAL A 485 19.16 -20.13 -25.95
CA VAL A 485 18.06 -19.38 -26.55
C VAL A 485 17.21 -18.76 -25.44
N LEU A 486 17.15 -17.43 -25.41
CA LEU A 486 16.25 -16.72 -24.52
C LEU A 486 14.80 -16.93 -24.94
N THR A 487 14.01 -17.52 -24.06
CA THR A 487 12.54 -17.60 -24.19
C THR A 487 11.81 -16.45 -23.48
N LYS A 488 12.57 -15.58 -22.82
CA LYS A 488 12.14 -14.40 -22.05
C LYS A 488 13.17 -13.27 -22.22
N PRO A 489 12.78 -11.99 -22.06
CA PRO A 489 13.72 -10.89 -22.03
C PRO A 489 14.85 -11.09 -21.01
N ALA A 490 16.02 -10.52 -21.27
CA ALA A 490 17.17 -10.55 -20.38
C ALA A 490 16.82 -9.91 -19.02
N VAL A 491 17.51 -10.35 -17.98
CA VAL A 491 17.38 -9.75 -16.64
C VAL A 491 18.58 -8.85 -16.41
N LEU A 492 18.32 -7.60 -16.05
CA LEU A 492 19.33 -6.64 -15.62
C LEU A 492 19.44 -6.69 -14.09
N PHE A 493 20.61 -7.03 -13.56
CA PHE A 493 20.83 -7.25 -12.14
C PHE A 493 21.51 -6.04 -11.45
N PRO A 494 20.84 -5.39 -10.47
CA PRO A 494 21.38 -4.24 -9.73
C PRO A 494 22.17 -4.67 -8.48
N HIS A 495 23.50 -4.75 -8.58
CA HIS A 495 24.38 -5.12 -7.44
C HIS A 495 24.31 -4.12 -6.28
N ASP A 496 24.14 -2.83 -6.57
CA ASP A 496 23.99 -1.75 -5.59
C ASP A 496 22.89 -2.04 -4.55
N THR A 497 21.79 -2.63 -4.99
CA THR A 497 20.67 -2.99 -4.09
C THR A 497 20.86 -4.26 -3.29
N HIS A 498 21.94 -5.00 -3.57
CA HIS A 498 22.34 -6.21 -2.86
C HIS A 498 23.67 -6.02 -2.13
N GLY A 499 24.22 -4.79 -2.10
CA GLY A 499 25.55 -4.50 -1.55
C GLY A 499 25.69 -4.74 -0.04
N SER A 500 24.58 -4.86 0.69
CA SER A 500 24.59 -5.26 2.11
C SER A 500 24.73 -6.77 2.32
N MET A 501 24.76 -7.56 1.24
CA MET A 501 24.89 -9.02 1.30
C MET A 501 26.35 -9.45 1.15
N ASP A 502 26.72 -10.53 1.83
CA ASP A 502 28.02 -11.17 1.61
C ASP A 502 28.10 -11.69 0.16
N CYS A 503 29.22 -11.42 -0.50
CA CYS A 503 29.45 -11.78 -1.90
C CYS A 503 29.27 -13.29 -2.12
N GLY A 504 29.71 -14.12 -1.16
CA GLY A 504 29.62 -15.58 -1.17
C GLY A 504 28.20 -16.12 -1.07
N THR A 505 27.22 -15.27 -0.71
CA THR A 505 25.80 -15.63 -0.76
C THR A 505 25.37 -15.98 -2.18
N CYS A 506 25.83 -15.21 -3.17
CA CYS A 506 25.54 -15.43 -4.58
C CYS A 506 26.73 -16.07 -5.30
N HIS A 507 27.93 -15.54 -5.12
CA HIS A 507 29.18 -16.09 -5.65
C HIS A 507 29.70 -17.22 -4.77
N HIS A 508 28.92 -18.29 -4.68
CA HIS A 508 29.14 -19.38 -3.72
C HIS A 508 30.35 -20.29 -4.02
N LYS A 509 31.06 -20.02 -5.13
CA LYS A 509 32.36 -20.65 -5.47
C LYS A 509 33.53 -19.66 -5.34
N GLY A 510 33.29 -18.52 -4.70
CA GLY A 510 34.22 -17.39 -4.60
C GLY A 510 33.86 -16.30 -5.61
N TYR A 511 34.11 -15.05 -5.22
CA TYR A 511 34.00 -13.89 -6.10
C TYR A 511 35.40 -13.42 -6.51
N GLN A 512 35.60 -13.22 -7.81
CA GLN A 512 36.76 -12.52 -8.36
C GLN A 512 36.26 -11.70 -9.55
N GLU A 513 36.45 -10.39 -9.49
CA GLU A 513 35.97 -9.46 -10.52
C GLU A 513 36.49 -9.87 -11.92
N GLY A 514 35.57 -9.93 -12.89
CA GLY A 514 35.88 -10.23 -14.29
C GLY A 514 36.30 -11.67 -14.61
N LYS A 515 36.40 -12.58 -13.63
CA LYS A 515 36.98 -13.93 -13.85
C LYS A 515 35.97 -15.07 -13.96
N GLN A 516 34.76 -14.92 -13.44
CA GLN A 516 33.77 -16.00 -13.39
C GLN A 516 32.34 -15.47 -13.43
N THR A 517 31.51 -16.09 -14.27
CA THR A 517 30.06 -15.90 -14.31
C THR A 517 29.35 -17.19 -13.91
N CYS A 518 28.03 -17.12 -13.68
CA CYS A 518 27.22 -18.32 -13.42
C CYS A 518 27.32 -19.35 -14.55
N ALA A 519 27.51 -18.88 -15.79
CA ALA A 519 27.60 -19.68 -17.00
C ALA A 519 29.02 -20.17 -17.35
N THR A 520 29.99 -19.99 -16.44
CA THR A 520 31.35 -20.52 -16.63
C THR A 520 31.31 -22.04 -16.81
N LYS A 521 32.14 -22.58 -17.72
CA LYS A 521 32.17 -24.02 -18.02
C LYS A 521 32.28 -24.86 -16.74
N GLY A 522 31.40 -25.84 -16.57
CA GLY A 522 31.32 -26.71 -15.39
C GLY A 522 30.55 -26.13 -14.19
N CYS A 523 29.93 -24.95 -14.33
CA CYS A 523 29.04 -24.36 -13.32
C CYS A 523 27.56 -24.56 -13.71
N HIS A 524 26.84 -23.48 -14.00
CA HIS A 524 25.46 -23.50 -14.48
C HIS A 524 25.43 -23.26 -15.99
N ASP A 525 26.27 -23.95 -16.75
CA ASP A 525 26.51 -23.72 -18.17
C ASP A 525 25.58 -24.51 -19.11
N ARG A 526 24.67 -25.34 -18.56
CA ARG A 526 23.80 -26.19 -19.37
C ARG A 526 22.56 -25.41 -19.84
N PRO A 527 22.19 -25.52 -21.14
CA PRO A 527 20.95 -24.96 -21.66
C PRO A 527 19.73 -25.76 -21.12
N ARG A 528 18.54 -25.41 -21.59
CA ARG A 528 17.32 -26.15 -21.22
C ARG A 528 17.44 -27.62 -21.65
N PRO A 529 17.29 -28.58 -20.73
CA PRO A 529 17.31 -30.00 -21.05
C PRO A 529 15.99 -30.47 -21.67
N ASP A 530 16.07 -31.53 -22.47
CA ASP A 530 14.91 -32.11 -23.18
C ASP A 530 14.10 -33.09 -22.30
N THR A 531 14.66 -33.54 -21.18
CA THR A 531 14.01 -34.47 -20.24
C THR A 531 13.45 -33.77 -19.01
N ILE A 532 12.40 -34.35 -18.42
CA ILE A 532 11.78 -33.80 -17.20
C ILE A 532 12.77 -33.87 -16.02
N GLU A 533 13.54 -34.95 -15.93
CA GLU A 533 14.57 -35.16 -14.91
C GLU A 533 15.66 -34.09 -15.00
N GLY A 534 16.07 -33.76 -16.23
CA GLY A 534 17.08 -32.72 -16.49
C GLY A 534 16.66 -31.34 -15.97
N LEU A 535 15.36 -31.02 -15.96
CA LEU A 535 14.86 -29.72 -15.48
C LEU A 535 15.18 -29.49 -13.99
N GLY A 536 15.41 -30.55 -13.22
CA GLY A 536 15.79 -30.51 -11.81
C GLY A 536 17.30 -30.37 -11.57
N GLU A 537 18.14 -30.51 -12.59
CA GLU A 537 19.60 -30.52 -12.41
C GLU A 537 20.14 -29.17 -11.96
N VAL A 538 21.12 -29.20 -11.05
CA VAL A 538 21.79 -27.98 -10.55
C VAL A 538 22.55 -27.27 -11.67
N GLY A 539 23.15 -28.02 -12.61
CA GLY A 539 23.90 -27.47 -13.73
C GLY A 539 23.03 -26.75 -14.78
N TYR A 540 21.71 -26.88 -14.73
CA TYR A 540 20.81 -26.14 -15.61
C TYR A 540 20.85 -24.64 -15.26
N PHE A 541 21.22 -23.80 -16.23
CA PHE A 541 21.40 -22.36 -16.04
C PHE A 541 20.23 -21.66 -15.34
N ARG A 542 18.99 -22.03 -15.67
CA ARG A 542 17.78 -21.46 -15.04
C ARG A 542 17.78 -21.67 -13.53
N ASN A 543 18.27 -22.82 -13.06
CA ASN A 543 18.23 -23.21 -11.65
C ASN A 543 19.25 -22.45 -10.80
N ALA A 544 20.23 -21.76 -11.41
CA ALA A 544 21.10 -20.82 -10.69
C ALA A 544 20.32 -19.65 -10.07
N PHE A 545 19.21 -19.26 -10.69
CA PHE A 545 18.40 -18.10 -10.29
C PHE A 545 17.02 -18.50 -9.73
N HIS A 546 16.45 -19.59 -10.25
CA HIS A 546 15.12 -20.07 -9.91
C HIS A 546 15.12 -21.38 -9.09
N GLY A 547 16.30 -21.91 -8.77
CA GLY A 547 16.43 -23.14 -8.01
C GLY A 547 15.98 -22.99 -6.57
N LYS A 548 15.63 -24.12 -5.94
CA LYS A 548 15.08 -24.17 -4.58
C LYS A 548 16.09 -23.85 -3.48
N GLU A 549 17.38 -24.02 -3.74
CA GLU A 549 18.42 -23.87 -2.72
C GLU A 549 18.97 -22.44 -2.64
N ARG A 550 19.28 -21.83 -3.80
CA ARG A 550 19.91 -20.52 -3.92
C ARG A 550 19.42 -19.82 -5.19
N GLY A 551 19.40 -18.50 -5.17
CA GLY A 551 19.01 -17.67 -6.30
C GLY A 551 18.00 -16.59 -5.95
N CYS A 552 17.70 -15.75 -6.94
CA CYS A 552 16.82 -14.60 -6.79
C CYS A 552 15.45 -14.99 -6.22
N MET A 553 14.83 -16.03 -6.81
CA MET A 553 13.46 -16.42 -6.48
C MET A 553 13.33 -16.89 -5.02
N THR A 554 14.21 -17.79 -4.59
CA THR A 554 14.17 -18.38 -3.25
C THR A 554 14.41 -17.32 -2.17
N CYS A 555 15.37 -16.42 -2.37
CA CYS A 555 15.63 -15.33 -1.43
C CYS A 555 14.44 -14.38 -1.32
N HIS A 556 13.91 -13.92 -2.45
CA HIS A 556 12.79 -12.99 -2.46
C HIS A 556 11.52 -13.59 -1.86
N LEU A 557 11.19 -14.85 -2.17
CA LEU A 557 10.05 -15.54 -1.58
C LEU A 557 10.19 -15.67 -0.05
N ALA A 558 11.37 -16.07 0.44
CA ALA A 558 11.63 -16.21 1.87
C ALA A 558 11.56 -14.87 2.62
N LEU A 559 11.99 -13.76 2.01
CA LEU A 559 11.85 -12.43 2.58
C LEU A 559 10.39 -11.98 2.62
N ARG A 560 9.62 -12.22 1.55
CA ARG A 560 8.19 -11.88 1.49
C ARG A 560 7.37 -12.67 2.51
N GLU A 561 7.64 -13.96 2.68
CA GLU A 561 6.98 -14.79 3.70
C GLU A 561 7.18 -14.24 5.11
N LYS A 562 8.34 -13.62 5.36
CA LYS A 562 8.68 -12.97 6.64
C LYS A 562 8.19 -11.52 6.74
N GLY A 563 7.43 -11.02 5.76
CA GLY A 563 6.98 -9.62 5.71
C GLY A 563 8.10 -8.60 5.55
N LYS A 564 9.29 -9.02 5.11
CA LYS A 564 10.45 -8.13 4.93
C LYS A 564 10.47 -7.55 3.52
N ALA A 565 11.13 -6.41 3.37
CA ALA A 565 11.39 -5.81 2.06
C ALA A 565 12.10 -6.82 1.15
N ALA A 566 11.51 -7.07 -0.02
CA ALA A 566 12.00 -8.06 -0.98
C ALA A 566 12.06 -7.48 -2.40
N GLY A 567 12.72 -8.23 -3.29
CA GLY A 567 12.71 -7.97 -4.73
C GLY A 567 11.57 -8.72 -5.46
N PRO A 568 11.52 -8.60 -6.80
CA PRO A 568 10.44 -9.17 -7.62
C PRO A 568 10.44 -10.70 -7.64
N VAL A 569 9.26 -11.31 -7.73
CA VAL A 569 9.07 -12.77 -7.90
C VAL A 569 8.22 -13.14 -9.11
N GLY A 570 7.61 -12.17 -9.80
CA GLY A 570 6.89 -12.40 -11.04
C GLY A 570 7.82 -12.51 -12.24
N CYS A 571 7.49 -13.38 -13.19
CA CYS A 571 8.30 -13.57 -14.40
C CYS A 571 8.54 -12.26 -15.15
N ARG A 572 7.48 -11.45 -15.35
CA ARG A 572 7.54 -10.17 -16.09
C ARG A 572 8.24 -9.05 -15.31
N ASP A 573 8.35 -9.20 -13.99
CA ASP A 573 8.99 -8.20 -13.14
C ASP A 573 10.52 -8.33 -13.15
N CYS A 574 11.01 -9.55 -13.39
CA CYS A 574 12.42 -9.85 -13.60
C CYS A 574 12.81 -9.78 -15.09
N HIS A 575 12.00 -10.39 -15.97
CA HIS A 575 12.23 -10.46 -17.41
C HIS A 575 11.46 -9.35 -18.14
N THR A 576 11.95 -8.11 -18.04
CA THR A 576 11.26 -6.94 -18.61
C THR A 576 11.57 -6.77 -20.10
N PRO A 577 10.54 -6.58 -20.96
CA PRO A 577 10.74 -6.15 -22.35
C PRO A 577 11.61 -4.89 -22.43
N GLY A 578 12.44 -4.78 -23.47
CA GLY A 578 13.40 -3.68 -23.62
C GLY A 578 14.81 -3.98 -23.10
N ASN A 579 14.99 -4.91 -22.15
CA ASN A 579 16.33 -5.29 -21.64
C ASN A 579 17.22 -6.01 -22.67
N ASN A 580 16.67 -6.37 -23.83
CA ASN A 580 17.40 -7.00 -24.94
C ASN A 580 17.92 -5.99 -25.96
N GLN A 581 17.53 -4.72 -25.82
CA GLN A 581 18.08 -3.58 -26.57
C GLN A 581 19.28 -3.05 -25.80
#